data_AF-A0A7Y8M2N1-F1
#
_entry.id   AF-A0A7Y8M2N1-F1
#
_cell.length_a   1.000
_cell.length_b   1.000
_cell.length_c   1.000
_cell.angle_alpha   90.00
_cell.angle_beta   90.00
_cell.angle_gamma   90.00
#
_symmetry.space_group_name_H-M   'P 1'
#
loop_
_entity.id
_entity.type
_entity.pdbx_description
1 polymer ?
#
loop_
_entity_poly.entity_id
_entity_poly.type
_entity_poly.pdbx_seq_one_letter_code
_entity_poly.pdbx_strand_id
1 'polypeptide(L)'
;MLNNTKSRLSGINLLIAIIAAFVTVQLSAQDISLTPQGNHDLNRFYADLVGKTATLNGGWGLFGGMRAGYNINNNISIGLIGHGLIPDKLGGSYINQEGEDELHFGYGGAEVIYKYNLSDKFYLAGMMMAGAGRTDYEELGGHDYFFIMEPGASINYRIADWFGLGLSAGYRFAAGVNYADLSDASFSGWSSSIDFKFGF
;
A
#
# COMPACT_ATOMS: atom_id res chain seq x y z
N MET A 1 11.38 -16.46 31.93
CA MET A 1 9.98 -16.35 31.47
C MET A 1 9.48 -14.92 31.73
N LEU A 2 9.69 -13.98 30.81
CA LEU A 2 9.09 -12.63 30.85
C LEU A 2 9.52 -11.89 29.56
N ASN A 3 8.72 -11.97 28.50
CA ASN A 3 8.69 -10.93 27.44
C ASN A 3 7.62 -11.13 26.33
N ASN A 4 6.48 -11.76 26.63
CA ASN A 4 5.45 -12.01 25.60
C ASN A 4 4.29 -10.98 25.58
N THR A 5 4.41 -9.90 26.37
CA THR A 5 3.33 -8.90 26.52
C THR A 5 3.54 -7.61 25.72
N LYS A 6 4.77 -7.24 25.35
CA LYS A 6 5.01 -5.98 24.60
C LYS A 6 4.58 -6.02 23.14
N SER A 7 4.79 -7.16 22.44
CA SER A 7 4.42 -7.32 21.02
C SER A 7 2.89 -7.24 20.80
N ARG A 8 2.09 -7.86 21.68
CA ARG A 8 0.62 -7.81 21.61
C ARG A 8 0.03 -6.42 21.87
N LEU A 9 0.64 -5.63 22.76
CA LEU A 9 0.21 -4.25 23.01
C LEU A 9 0.50 -3.31 21.82
N SER A 10 1.60 -3.53 21.09
CA SER A 10 1.96 -2.75 19.89
C SER A 10 0.91 -2.87 18.78
N GLY A 11 0.50 -4.12 18.46
CA GLY A 11 -0.51 -4.37 17.42
C GLY A 11 -1.90 -3.81 17.75
N ILE A 12 -2.30 -3.85 19.03
CA ILE A 12 -3.57 -3.27 19.49
C ILE A 12 -3.53 -1.74 19.40
N ASN A 13 -2.41 -1.11 19.78
CA ASN A 13 -2.26 0.34 19.68
C ASN A 13 -2.24 0.81 18.22
N LEU A 14 -1.65 0.04 17.30
CA LEU A 14 -1.69 0.32 15.87
C LEU A 14 -3.13 0.18 15.32
N LEU A 15 -3.86 -0.86 15.70
CA LEU A 15 -5.26 -1.05 15.29
C LEU A 15 -6.15 0.08 15.82
N ILE A 16 -5.96 0.51 17.07
CA ILE A 16 -6.67 1.65 17.66
C ILE A 16 -6.32 2.95 16.94
N ALA A 17 -5.05 3.17 16.60
CA ALA A 17 -4.62 4.35 15.85
C ALA A 17 -5.22 4.37 14.43
N ILE A 18 -5.29 3.21 13.75
CA ILE A 18 -5.93 3.07 12.44
C ILE A 18 -7.44 3.37 12.56
N ILE A 19 -8.13 2.76 13.53
CA ILE A 19 -9.57 3.02 13.75
C ILE A 19 -9.82 4.49 14.10
N ALA A 20 -8.98 5.09 14.96
CA ALA A 20 -9.08 6.51 15.32
C ALA A 20 -8.85 7.42 14.11
N ALA A 21 -7.86 7.10 13.26
CA ALA A 21 -7.65 7.82 12.01
C ALA A 21 -8.89 7.74 11.09
N PHE A 22 -9.48 6.55 10.93
CA PHE A 22 -10.73 6.38 10.17
C PHE A 22 -11.91 7.20 10.74
N VAL A 23 -12.05 7.29 12.06
CA VAL A 23 -13.10 8.09 12.70
C VAL A 23 -12.87 9.59 12.50
N THR A 24 -11.62 10.06 12.61
CA THR A 24 -11.30 11.50 12.41
C THR A 24 -11.49 11.96 10.96
N VAL A 25 -11.24 11.08 9.98
CA VAL A 25 -11.49 11.36 8.56
C VAL A 25 -12.99 11.49 8.29
N GLN A 26 -13.83 10.64 8.91
CA GLN A 26 -15.29 10.75 8.79
C GLN A 26 -15.84 12.03 9.43
N LEU A 27 -15.28 12.46 10.57
CA LEU A 27 -15.68 13.70 11.25
C LEU A 27 -15.28 14.94 10.43
N SER A 28 -14.07 14.95 9.85
CA SER A 28 -13.58 16.07 9.03
C SER A 28 -14.28 16.17 7.67
N ALA A 29 -14.92 15.08 7.21
CA ALA A 29 -15.71 15.07 5.98
C ALA A 29 -17.13 15.64 6.14
N GLN A 30 -17.62 15.85 7.37
CA GLN A 30 -18.96 16.39 7.63
C GLN A 30 -19.03 17.93 7.58
N ASP A 31 -17.90 18.64 7.65
CA ASP A 31 -17.87 20.11 7.75
C ASP A 31 -17.70 20.86 6.41
N ILE A 32 -17.52 20.17 5.28
CA ILE A 32 -17.48 20.82 3.95
C ILE A 32 -18.90 20.86 3.36
N SER A 33 -19.74 21.73 3.91
CA SER A 33 -21.02 22.11 3.31
C SER A 33 -20.83 23.37 2.46
N LEU A 34 -20.26 23.21 1.26
CA LEU A 34 -20.35 24.24 0.23
C LEU A 34 -21.74 24.15 -0.42
N THR A 35 -22.47 25.25 -0.28
CA THR A 35 -23.79 25.58 -0.84
C THR A 35 -24.16 24.82 -2.13
N PRO A 36 -25.31 24.11 -2.18
CA PRO A 36 -25.65 23.22 -3.28
C PRO A 36 -26.36 23.96 -4.42
N GLN A 37 -25.74 24.01 -5.60
CA GLN A 37 -26.45 24.27 -6.84
C GLN A 37 -25.76 23.56 -8.01
N GLY A 38 -26.27 22.38 -8.35
CA GLY A 38 -25.94 21.69 -9.61
C GLY A 38 -25.46 20.24 -9.45
N ASN A 39 -26.42 19.31 -9.54
CA ASN A 39 -26.33 17.88 -9.87
C ASN A 39 -25.24 16.99 -9.22
N HIS A 40 -25.74 15.98 -8.50
CA HIS A 40 -25.07 15.02 -7.63
C HIS A 40 -23.92 14.21 -8.29
N ASP A 41 -22.67 14.49 -7.89
CA ASP A 41 -21.51 13.59 -8.01
C ASP A 41 -20.65 13.74 -6.74
N LEU A 42 -21.08 13.11 -5.64
CA LEU A 42 -20.67 13.49 -4.28
C LEU A 42 -19.42 12.80 -3.72
N ASN A 43 -18.73 11.91 -4.44
CA ASN A 43 -17.57 11.20 -3.89
C ASN A 43 -16.33 11.32 -4.77
N ARG A 44 -15.74 12.51 -4.73
CA ARG A 44 -14.47 12.78 -5.44
C ARG A 44 -13.27 12.21 -4.69
N PHE A 45 -13.38 11.91 -3.39
CA PHE A 45 -12.32 11.26 -2.62
C PHE A 45 -12.53 9.76 -2.52
N TYR A 46 -11.43 9.01 -2.44
CA TYR A 46 -11.45 7.59 -2.18
C TYR A 46 -10.32 7.18 -1.23
N ALA A 47 -10.51 6.04 -0.57
CA ALA A 47 -9.53 5.37 0.27
C ALA A 47 -9.64 3.85 0.03
N ASP A 48 -8.52 3.17 -0.08
CA ASP A 48 -8.47 1.71 -0.19
C ASP A 48 -7.59 1.12 0.91
N LEU A 49 -7.96 -0.07 1.38
CA LEU A 49 -7.06 -0.96 2.11
C LEU A 49 -6.50 -1.99 1.14
N VAL A 50 -5.21 -2.26 1.22
CA VAL A 50 -4.50 -3.11 0.26
C VAL A 50 -3.80 -4.25 0.99
N GLY A 51 -4.15 -5.49 0.64
CA GLY A 51 -3.39 -6.68 0.97
C GLY A 51 -2.60 -7.12 -0.26
N LYS A 52 -1.27 -7.19 -0.16
CA LYS A 52 -0.40 -7.40 -1.33
C LYS A 52 0.63 -8.48 -1.07
N THR A 53 0.93 -9.27 -2.09
CA THR A 53 2.11 -10.14 -2.11
C THR A 53 3.05 -9.67 -3.21
N ALA A 54 4.35 -9.66 -2.94
CA ALA A 54 5.34 -9.23 -3.92
C ALA A 54 6.64 -9.99 -3.79
N THR A 55 7.35 -10.15 -4.90
CA THR A 55 8.70 -10.70 -4.89
C THR A 55 9.64 -9.78 -4.10
N LEU A 56 10.43 -10.38 -3.21
CA LEU A 56 11.43 -9.72 -2.39
C LEU A 56 12.60 -10.69 -2.17
N ASN A 57 13.79 -10.28 -2.58
CA ASN A 57 15.04 -11.05 -2.50
C ASN A 57 14.93 -12.50 -2.98
N GLY A 58 14.25 -12.71 -4.11
CA GLY A 58 14.02 -14.05 -4.68
C GLY A 58 12.90 -14.87 -4.02
N GLY A 59 12.32 -14.40 -2.91
CA GLY A 59 11.16 -14.98 -2.23
C GLY A 59 9.89 -14.15 -2.41
N TRP A 60 8.80 -14.57 -1.76
CA TRP A 60 7.55 -13.81 -1.70
C TRP A 60 7.39 -13.19 -0.31
N GLY A 61 7.08 -11.90 -0.26
CA GLY A 61 6.75 -11.17 0.96
C GLY A 61 5.28 -10.73 0.97
N LEU A 62 4.69 -10.70 2.16
CA LEU A 62 3.33 -10.19 2.37
C LEU A 62 3.38 -8.73 2.83
N PHE A 63 2.51 -7.91 2.28
CA PHE A 63 2.45 -6.47 2.52
C PHE A 63 1.03 -6.05 2.91
N GLY A 64 0.97 -5.14 3.89
CA GLY A 64 -0.22 -4.35 4.19
C GLY A 64 -0.03 -2.94 3.66
N GLY A 65 -1.10 -2.32 3.17
CA GLY A 65 -1.01 -0.97 2.65
C GLY A 65 -2.34 -0.23 2.63
N MET A 66 -2.23 1.05 2.29
CA MET A 66 -3.38 1.92 2.07
C MET A 66 -3.14 2.82 0.87
N ARG A 67 -4.23 3.19 0.22
CA ARG A 67 -4.27 4.15 -0.87
C ARG A 67 -5.30 5.22 -0.52
N ALA A 68 -5.02 6.48 -0.83
CA ALA A 68 -6.02 7.53 -0.73
C ALA A 68 -5.82 8.55 -1.84
N GLY A 69 -6.90 9.11 -2.36
CA GLY A 69 -6.78 10.01 -3.49
C GLY A 69 -8.05 10.72 -3.88
N TYR A 70 -7.98 11.34 -5.05
CA TYR A 70 -9.00 12.18 -5.63
C TYR A 70 -9.28 11.80 -7.08
N ASN A 71 -10.55 11.62 -7.42
CA ASN A 71 -11.07 11.43 -8.76
C ASN A 71 -11.13 12.78 -9.48
N ILE A 72 -10.19 13.02 -10.38
CA ILE A 72 -10.19 14.23 -11.22
C ILE A 72 -11.43 14.20 -12.12
N ASN A 73 -11.71 13.04 -12.71
CA ASN A 73 -12.88 12.76 -13.51
C ASN A 73 -13.22 11.25 -13.42
N ASN A 74 -14.17 10.80 -14.23
CA ASN A 74 -14.68 9.43 -14.20
C ASN A 74 -13.66 8.37 -14.65
N ASN A 75 -12.57 8.80 -15.29
CA ASN A 75 -11.53 7.94 -15.85
C ASN A 75 -10.17 8.12 -15.19
N ILE A 76 -9.91 9.23 -14.49
CA ILE A 76 -8.58 9.54 -13.96
C ILE A 76 -8.69 9.86 -12.47
N SER A 77 -7.87 9.16 -11.70
CA SER A 77 -7.65 9.41 -10.28
C SER A 77 -6.17 9.66 -10.02
N ILE A 78 -5.89 10.53 -9.05
CA ILE A 78 -4.54 10.75 -8.51
C ILE A 78 -4.57 10.51 -7.02
N GLY A 79 -3.48 10.04 -6.44
CA GLY A 79 -3.45 9.74 -5.02
C GLY A 79 -2.06 9.49 -4.48
N LEU A 80 -2.06 9.03 -3.24
CA LEU A 80 -0.91 8.52 -2.53
C LEU A 80 -1.17 7.06 -2.15
N ILE A 81 -0.13 6.26 -2.18
CA ILE A 81 -0.16 4.86 -1.80
C ILE A 81 1.06 4.55 -0.93
N GLY A 82 0.86 3.70 0.08
CA GLY A 82 1.93 3.22 0.94
C GLY A 82 1.75 1.74 1.29
N HIS A 83 2.85 1.02 1.34
CA HIS A 83 2.94 -0.39 1.68
C HIS A 83 4.04 -0.61 2.73
N GLY A 84 3.74 -1.42 3.74
CA GLY A 84 4.72 -1.98 4.66
C GLY A 84 4.76 -3.50 4.51
N LEU A 85 5.96 -4.06 4.50
CA LEU A 85 6.15 -5.49 4.64
C LEU A 85 5.59 -5.89 6.01
N ILE A 86 4.68 -6.86 6.02
CA ILE A 86 4.25 -7.52 7.25
C ILE A 86 5.40 -8.46 7.60
N PRO A 87 6.06 -8.28 8.76
CA PRO A 87 7.22 -9.07 9.12
C PRO A 87 6.86 -10.56 9.05
N ASP A 88 7.55 -11.24 8.16
CA ASP A 88 7.64 -12.69 8.14
C ASP A 88 9.11 -12.99 8.40
N LYS A 89 9.39 -14.04 9.16
CA LYS A 89 10.77 -14.46 9.42
C LYS A 89 11.33 -14.99 8.11
N LEU A 90 11.87 -14.10 7.27
CA LEU A 90 12.57 -14.47 6.05
C LEU A 90 13.85 -15.19 6.47
N GLY A 91 13.75 -16.50 6.63
CA GLY A 91 14.84 -17.33 7.13
C GLY A 91 16.08 -17.31 6.22
N GLY A 92 17.22 -16.87 6.79
CA GLY A 92 18.61 -17.00 6.30
C GLY A 92 18.99 -16.09 5.12
N SER A 93 20.18 -15.48 5.03
CA SER A 93 21.43 -15.59 5.81
C SER A 93 22.30 -14.35 5.52
N TYR A 94 22.88 -13.72 6.54
CA TYR A 94 24.13 -12.97 6.38
C TYR A 94 25.25 -13.70 7.10
N ILE A 95 25.94 -14.59 6.39
CA ILE A 95 27.36 -14.91 6.59
C ILE A 95 27.85 -14.80 8.07
N ASN A 96 27.67 -15.88 8.85
CA ASN A 96 28.32 -16.10 10.15
C ASN A 96 27.91 -15.23 11.38
N GLN A 97 26.63 -14.92 11.59
CA GLN A 97 26.12 -14.68 12.95
C GLN A 97 24.85 -15.50 13.20
N GLU A 98 24.80 -16.21 14.33
CA GLU A 98 23.61 -16.93 14.79
C GLU A 98 22.55 -15.89 15.22
N GLY A 99 21.62 -15.54 14.33
CA GLY A 99 20.50 -14.64 14.62
C GLY A 99 19.48 -14.60 13.49
N GLU A 100 18.19 -14.66 13.82
CA GLU A 100 17.08 -14.42 12.88
C GLU A 100 16.84 -12.90 12.80
N ASP A 101 17.49 -12.20 11.86
CA ASP A 101 17.27 -10.75 11.68
C ASP A 101 16.05 -10.50 10.78
N GLU A 102 15.13 -9.65 11.24
CA GLU A 102 13.89 -9.33 10.53
C GLU A 102 14.13 -8.14 9.58
N LEU A 103 13.87 -8.35 8.28
CA LEU A 103 13.93 -7.29 7.29
C LEU A 103 12.72 -6.37 7.46
N HIS A 104 12.95 -5.10 7.77
CA HIS A 104 11.93 -4.06 7.65
C HIS A 104 12.02 -3.41 6.28
N PHE A 105 10.90 -3.42 5.57
CA PHE A 105 10.78 -2.78 4.27
C PHE A 105 9.43 -2.10 4.13
N GLY A 106 9.45 -0.86 3.66
CA GLY A 106 8.25 -0.11 3.30
C GLY A 106 8.51 0.79 2.11
N TYR A 107 7.46 1.09 1.35
CA TYR A 107 7.55 2.02 0.24
C TYR A 107 6.22 2.67 -0.06
N GLY A 108 6.27 3.82 -0.70
CA GLY A 108 5.08 4.58 -1.07
C GLY A 108 5.42 5.75 -1.97
N GLY A 109 4.38 6.37 -2.50
CA GLY A 109 4.56 7.43 -3.48
C GLY A 109 3.26 8.02 -3.98
N ALA A 110 3.39 8.86 -5.00
CA ALA A 110 2.27 9.36 -5.76
C ALA A 110 1.81 8.30 -6.76
N GLU A 111 0.50 8.26 -7.01
CA GLU A 111 -0.12 7.30 -7.90
C GLU A 111 -1.08 8.00 -8.88
N VAL A 112 -1.13 7.47 -10.10
CA VAL A 112 -2.15 7.77 -11.10
C VAL A 112 -2.88 6.50 -11.46
N ILE A 113 -4.20 6.57 -11.53
CA ILE A 113 -5.07 5.46 -11.94
C ILE A 113 -5.92 5.90 -13.13
N TYR A 114 -5.87 5.14 -14.21
CA TYR A 114 -6.73 5.30 -15.38
C TYR A 114 -7.79 4.19 -15.43
N LYS A 115 -9.06 4.55 -15.27
CA LYS A 115 -10.23 3.65 -15.24
C LYS A 115 -10.89 3.54 -16.61
N TYR A 116 -11.06 2.31 -17.07
CA TYR A 116 -11.85 1.94 -18.23
C TYR A 116 -13.12 1.22 -17.77
N ASN A 117 -14.23 1.96 -17.73
CA ASN A 117 -15.52 1.45 -17.28
C ASN A 117 -16.14 0.55 -18.35
N LEU A 118 -16.46 -0.69 -17.96
CA LEU A 118 -17.15 -1.66 -18.80
C LEU A 118 -18.66 -1.72 -18.47
N SER A 119 -19.01 -1.40 -17.23
CA SER A 119 -20.38 -1.16 -16.75
C SER A 119 -20.35 -0.27 -15.52
N ASP A 120 -21.51 0.06 -14.96
CA ASP A 120 -21.62 0.84 -13.71
C ASP A 120 -20.99 0.11 -12.50
N LYS A 121 -20.83 -1.21 -12.58
CA LYS A 121 -20.26 -2.04 -11.52
C LYS A 121 -18.85 -2.52 -11.81
N PHE A 122 -18.45 -2.61 -13.07
CA PHE A 122 -17.22 -3.29 -13.47
C PHE A 122 -16.33 -2.36 -14.28
N TYR A 123 -15.07 -2.25 -13.86
CA TYR A 123 -14.07 -1.47 -14.58
C TYR A 123 -12.68 -2.09 -14.50
N LEU A 124 -11.91 -1.89 -15.55
CA LEU A 124 -10.48 -2.18 -15.57
C LEU A 124 -9.74 -0.89 -15.21
N ALA A 125 -8.55 -1.01 -14.62
CA ALA A 125 -7.71 0.16 -14.44
C ALA A 125 -6.24 -0.10 -14.73
N GLY A 126 -5.59 0.85 -15.39
CA GLY A 126 -4.13 0.96 -15.42
C GLY A 126 -3.67 1.80 -14.23
N MET A 127 -2.58 1.41 -13.59
CA MET A 127 -2.05 2.04 -12.39
C MET A 127 -0.57 2.33 -12.59
N MET A 128 -0.12 3.45 -12.03
CA MET A 128 1.30 3.83 -12.02
C MET A 128 1.61 4.53 -10.71
N MET A 129 2.55 3.97 -9.95
CA MET A 129 3.11 4.60 -8.75
C MET A 129 4.56 5.02 -8.99
N ALA A 130 4.94 6.18 -8.46
CA ALA A 130 6.33 6.60 -8.36
C ALA A 130 6.59 7.22 -6.98
N GLY A 131 7.68 6.82 -6.34
CA GLY A 131 8.00 7.24 -4.98
C GLY A 131 9.32 6.66 -4.47
N ALA A 132 9.35 6.39 -3.18
CA ALA A 132 10.55 5.94 -2.49
C ALA A 132 10.27 4.71 -1.62
N GLY A 133 11.30 3.88 -1.50
CA GLY A 133 11.39 2.78 -0.55
C GLY A 133 12.37 3.11 0.57
N ARG A 134 12.16 2.47 1.72
CA ARG A 134 13.09 2.42 2.83
C ARG A 134 13.23 0.99 3.29
N THR A 135 14.47 0.57 3.53
CA THR A 135 14.76 -0.72 4.13
C THR A 135 15.78 -0.58 5.27
N ASP A 136 15.60 -1.41 6.30
CA ASP A 136 16.55 -1.58 7.39
C ASP A 136 16.45 -2.99 7.99
N TYR A 137 17.53 -3.42 8.61
CA TYR A 137 17.61 -4.63 9.44
C TYR A 137 17.56 -4.23 10.92
N GLU A 138 16.89 -5.02 11.75
CA GLU A 138 16.74 -4.71 13.18
C GLU A 138 18.09 -4.76 13.90
N GLU A 139 18.96 -5.72 13.55
CA GLU A 139 20.22 -5.96 14.27
C GLU A 139 21.47 -5.35 13.60
N LEU A 140 21.49 -5.22 12.27
CA LEU A 140 22.68 -4.73 11.53
C LEU A 140 22.90 -3.21 11.60
N GLY A 141 21.89 -2.44 12.00
CA GLY A 141 21.95 -0.98 12.04
C GLY A 141 22.05 -0.33 10.65
N GLY A 142 21.70 0.96 10.59
CA GLY A 142 21.64 1.70 9.32
C GLY A 142 20.34 1.51 8.56
N HIS A 143 20.18 2.25 7.47
CA HIS A 143 19.01 2.19 6.60
C HIS A 143 19.38 2.74 5.22
N ASP A 144 18.62 2.34 4.22
CA ASP A 144 18.77 2.86 2.86
C ASP A 144 17.45 3.39 2.31
N TYR A 145 17.57 4.39 1.44
CA TYR A 145 16.45 5.02 0.74
C TYR A 145 16.70 4.96 -0.76
N PHE A 146 15.73 4.40 -1.48
CA PHE A 146 15.87 4.16 -2.90
C PHE A 146 14.60 4.52 -3.64
N PHE A 147 14.71 4.71 -4.95
CA PHE A 147 13.57 5.06 -5.78
C PHE A 147 12.75 3.82 -6.13
N ILE A 148 11.42 3.98 -6.16
CA ILE A 148 10.51 2.93 -6.62
C ILE A 148 9.55 3.48 -7.67
N MET A 149 9.34 2.68 -8.72
CA MET A 149 8.28 2.84 -9.69
C MET A 149 7.52 1.53 -9.84
N GLU A 150 6.20 1.60 -9.91
CA GLU A 150 5.37 0.40 -10.01
C GLU A 150 4.18 0.62 -10.96
N PRO A 151 4.32 0.23 -12.24
CA PRO A 151 3.18 0.05 -13.12
C PRO A 151 2.39 -1.21 -12.76
N GLY A 152 1.08 -1.15 -12.97
CA GLY A 152 0.20 -2.29 -12.78
C GLY A 152 -1.14 -2.14 -13.49
N ALA A 153 -1.95 -3.18 -13.38
CA ALA A 153 -3.32 -3.19 -13.85
C ALA A 153 -4.22 -3.86 -12.81
N SER A 154 -5.49 -3.48 -12.78
CA SER A 154 -6.48 -4.07 -11.90
C SER A 154 -7.82 -4.32 -12.57
N ILE A 155 -8.52 -5.31 -12.04
CA ILE A 155 -9.90 -5.63 -12.32
C ILE A 155 -10.70 -5.26 -11.08
N ASN A 156 -11.75 -4.45 -11.23
CA ASN A 156 -12.47 -3.89 -10.10
C ASN A 156 -13.98 -4.12 -10.24
N TYR A 157 -14.60 -4.41 -9.10
CA TYR A 157 -16.03 -4.64 -9.00
C TYR A 157 -16.64 -3.84 -7.84
N ARG A 158 -17.63 -3.00 -8.15
CA ARG A 158 -18.43 -2.25 -7.17
C ARG A 158 -19.53 -3.14 -6.62
N ILE A 159 -19.53 -3.34 -5.30
CA ILE A 159 -20.51 -4.15 -4.59
C ILE A 159 -21.68 -3.30 -4.13
N ALA A 160 -21.39 -2.12 -3.60
CA ALA A 160 -22.35 -1.12 -3.16
C ALA A 160 -21.90 0.28 -3.60
N ASP A 161 -22.79 1.26 -3.52
CA ASP A 161 -22.48 2.67 -3.81
C ASP A 161 -21.46 3.29 -2.84
N TRP A 162 -21.05 2.55 -1.80
CA TRP A 162 -20.02 2.95 -0.84
C TRP A 162 -18.91 1.87 -0.64
N PHE A 163 -18.96 0.73 -1.35
CA PHE A 163 -17.94 -0.32 -1.25
C PHE A 163 -17.65 -1.10 -2.54
N GLY A 164 -16.37 -1.46 -2.77
CA GLY A 164 -15.94 -2.31 -3.88
C GLY A 164 -14.69 -3.13 -3.58
N LEU A 165 -14.38 -4.05 -4.50
CA LEU A 165 -13.19 -4.88 -4.46
C LEU A 165 -12.36 -4.70 -5.74
N GLY A 166 -11.05 -4.83 -5.60
CA GLY A 166 -10.10 -4.87 -6.70
C GLY A 166 -9.17 -6.07 -6.60
N LEU A 167 -8.84 -6.66 -7.73
CA LEU A 167 -7.70 -7.57 -7.87
C LEU A 167 -6.70 -6.91 -8.79
N SER A 168 -5.44 -6.83 -8.36
CA SER A 168 -4.40 -6.16 -9.13
C SER A 168 -3.15 -7.01 -9.30
N ALA A 169 -2.40 -6.70 -10.35
CA ALA A 169 -1.07 -7.21 -10.59
C ALA A 169 -0.18 -6.09 -11.13
N GLY A 170 1.10 -6.14 -10.79
CA GLY A 170 2.07 -5.13 -11.21
C GLY A 170 3.51 -5.61 -11.11
N TYR A 171 4.43 -4.78 -11.58
CA TYR A 171 5.86 -5.03 -11.48
C TYR A 171 6.55 -3.83 -10.83
N ARG A 172 7.23 -4.07 -9.71
CA ARG A 172 7.97 -3.04 -8.97
C ARG A 172 9.38 -2.94 -9.52
N PHE A 173 9.81 -1.73 -9.85
CA PHE A 173 11.19 -1.38 -10.20
C PHE A 173 11.79 -0.61 -9.04
N ALA A 174 12.87 -1.13 -8.47
CA ALA A 174 13.70 -0.42 -7.50
C ALA A 174 14.98 0.07 -8.18
N ALA A 175 15.46 1.25 -7.79
CA ALA A 175 16.69 1.83 -8.29
C ALA A 175 17.45 2.58 -7.21
N GLY A 176 18.75 2.32 -7.12
CA GLY A 176 19.66 2.98 -6.18
C GLY A 176 19.79 2.28 -4.82
N VAL A 177 19.45 1.00 -4.73
CA VAL A 177 19.62 0.20 -3.52
C VAL A 177 21.11 -0.08 -3.31
N ASN A 178 21.61 0.30 -2.14
CA ASN A 178 22.98 0.03 -1.71
C ASN A 178 23.01 -0.26 -0.20
N TYR A 179 22.53 -1.44 0.19
CA TYR A 179 22.41 -1.83 1.59
C TYR A 179 22.75 -3.31 1.80
N ALA A 180 23.79 -3.58 2.60
CA ALA A 180 24.28 -4.93 2.90
C ALA A 180 24.57 -5.75 1.62
N ASP A 181 23.89 -6.88 1.41
CA ASP A 181 23.98 -7.70 0.20
C ASP A 181 22.79 -7.48 -0.76
N LEU A 182 21.90 -6.53 -0.43
CA LEU A 182 20.72 -6.24 -1.22
C LEU A 182 21.05 -5.30 -2.38
N SER A 183 20.35 -5.52 -3.47
CA SER A 183 20.48 -4.73 -4.70
C SER A 183 19.13 -4.32 -5.24
N ASP A 184 19.12 -3.55 -6.32
CA ASP A 184 17.90 -3.18 -7.06
C ASP A 184 17.06 -4.41 -7.42
N ALA A 185 17.70 -5.54 -7.74
CA ALA A 185 17.03 -6.80 -8.05
C ALA A 185 16.35 -7.44 -6.83
N SER A 186 16.86 -7.21 -5.62
CA SER A 186 16.26 -7.72 -4.39
C SER A 186 14.91 -7.05 -4.11
N PHE A 187 14.72 -5.80 -4.53
CA PHE A 187 13.46 -5.07 -4.34
C PHE A 187 12.60 -4.98 -5.59
N SER A 188 13.11 -5.36 -6.77
CA SER A 188 12.34 -5.40 -8.01
C SER A 188 11.62 -6.73 -8.19
N GLY A 189 10.40 -6.71 -8.74
CA GLY A 189 9.70 -7.95 -9.07
C GLY A 189 8.18 -7.85 -9.17
N TRP A 190 7.57 -9.01 -9.41
CA TRP A 190 6.12 -9.13 -9.59
C TRP A 190 5.38 -8.95 -8.27
N SER A 191 4.17 -8.44 -8.38
CA SER A 191 3.25 -8.34 -7.25
C SER A 191 1.81 -8.56 -7.66
N SER A 192 1.00 -8.97 -6.69
CA SER A 192 -0.46 -9.02 -6.81
C SER A 192 -1.11 -8.51 -5.54
N SER A 193 -2.30 -7.92 -5.66
CA SER A 193 -3.04 -7.40 -4.50
C SER A 193 -4.52 -7.70 -4.56
N ILE A 194 -5.12 -7.71 -3.37
CA ILE A 194 -6.54 -7.57 -3.13
C ILE A 194 -6.76 -6.19 -2.50
N ASP A 195 -7.62 -5.40 -3.11
CA ASP A 195 -7.95 -4.05 -2.69
C ASP A 195 -9.39 -4.01 -2.16
N PHE A 196 -9.58 -3.47 -0.97
CA PHE A 196 -10.88 -3.11 -0.41
C PHE A 196 -11.08 -1.61 -0.61
N LYS A 197 -12.01 -1.25 -1.49
CA LYS A 197 -12.12 0.11 -2.04
C LYS A 197 -13.31 0.84 -1.43
N PHE A 198 -13.06 2.05 -0.94
CA PHE A 198 -14.05 2.93 -0.34
C PHE A 198 -14.01 4.28 -1.06
N GLY A 199 -15.09 4.64 -1.74
CA GLY A 199 -15.21 5.83 -2.59
C GLY A 199 -15.71 5.50 -3.99
N PHE A 200 -16.81 6.16 -4.40
CA PHE A 200 -17.55 6.02 -5.66
C PHE A 200 -18.54 7.16 -5.74
#